data_AF-A0A3D3XU71-F1
#
_entry.id   AF-A0A3D3XU71-F1
#
_cell.length_a   1.000
_cell.length_b   1.000
_cell.length_c   1.000
_cell.angle_alpha   90.00
_cell.angle_beta   90.00
_cell.angle_gamma   90.00
#
_symmetry.space_group_name_H-M   'P 1'
#
loop_
_entity.id
_entity.type
_entity.pdbx_description
1 polymer ?
#
loop_
_entity_poly.entity_id
_entity_poly.type
_entity_poly.pdbx_seq_one_letter_code
_entity_poly.pdbx_strand_id
1 'polypeptide(L)' 'MTITVWGAATSRTIRVHWALHELGLDYEPKLIGSRTGETQRETFQSLN' A
#
# COMPACT_ATOMS: atom_id res chain seq x y z
N MET A 1 -15.61 6.86 2.96
CA MET A 1 -14.89 5.59 3.20
C MET A 1 -13.58 5.72 2.45
N THR A 2 -12.43 5.69 3.11
CA THR A 2 -11.13 6.04 2.50
C THR A 2 -10.35 4.76 2.19
N ILE A 3 -9.89 4.62 0.94
CA ILE A 3 -9.05 3.50 0.51
C ILE A 3 -7.64 3.72 1.08
N THR A 4 -7.07 2.69 1.72
CA THR A 4 -5.68 2.72 2.20
C THR A 4 -4.85 1.70 1.44
N VAL A 5 -3.72 2.12 0.86
CA VAL A 5 -2.83 1.25 0.08
C VAL A 5 -1.53 1.05 0.82
N TRP A 6 -1.19 -0.21 1.12
CA TRP A 6 0.03 -0.57 1.83
C TRP A 6 1.14 -1.01 0.86
N GLY A 7 2.33 -0.44 1.05
CA GLY A 7 3.50 -0.71 0.25
C GLY A 7 3.69 0.23 -0.94
N ALA A 8 4.91 0.26 -1.47
CA ALA A 8 5.32 1.12 -2.58
C ALA A 8 6.53 0.52 -3.30
N ALA A 9 6.96 1.14 -4.41
CA ALA A 9 8.23 0.87 -5.08
C ALA A 9 8.50 -0.58 -5.54
N THR A 10 7.47 -1.41 -5.72
CA THR A 10 7.57 -2.72 -6.38
C THR A 10 6.57 -2.83 -7.52
N SER A 11 6.83 -3.74 -8.47
CA SER A 11 5.89 -4.03 -9.56
C SER A 11 4.53 -4.53 -9.06
N ARG A 12 4.47 -5.15 -7.87
CA ARG A 12 3.22 -5.59 -7.26
C ARG A 12 2.41 -4.40 -6.72
N THR A 13 3.06 -3.52 -5.98
CA THR A 13 2.39 -2.40 -5.28
C THR A 13 2.00 -1.28 -6.25
N ILE A 14 2.80 -1.00 -7.29
CA ILE A 14 2.51 0.06 -8.27
C ILE A 14 1.20 -0.16 -9.03
N ARG A 15 0.79 -1.41 -9.26
CA ARG A 15 -0.46 -1.70 -9.99
C ARG A 15 -1.69 -1.13 -9.32
N VAL A 16 -1.74 -1.15 -7.98
CA VAL A 16 -2.88 -0.60 -7.22
C VAL A 16 -2.87 0.92 -7.26
N HIS A 17 -1.70 1.55 -7.06
CA HIS A 17 -1.56 3.01 -7.17
C HIS A 17 -1.97 3.52 -8.55
N TRP A 18 -1.57 2.80 -9.60
CA TRP A 18 -1.92 3.17 -10.97
C TRP A 18 -3.42 3.02 -11.22
N ALA A 19 -4.03 1.90 -10.82
CA ALA A 19 -5.48 1.71 -10.98
C ALA A 19 -6.29 2.81 -10.27
N LEU A 20 -5.90 3.20 -9.06
CA LEU A 20 -6.57 4.27 -8.32
C LEU A 20 -6.41 5.63 -9.00
N HIS A 21 -5.22 5.91 -9.54
CA HIS A 21 -4.97 7.12 -10.33
C HIS A 21 -5.83 7.16 -11.61
N GLU A 22 -5.88 6.08 -12.38
CA GLU A 22 -6.69 6.00 -13.62
C GLU A 22 -8.20 6.16 -13.35
N LEU A 23 -8.67 5.67 -12.21
CA LEU A 23 -10.07 5.78 -11.81
C LEU A 23 -10.41 7.11 -11.13
N GLY A 24 -9.42 7.99 -10.90
CA GLY A 24 -9.62 9.25 -10.18
C GLY A 24 -10.09 9.06 -8.73
N LEU A 25 -9.65 7.98 -8.07
CA LEU A 25 -10.05 7.66 -6.70
C LEU A 25 -9.03 8.17 -5.69
N ASP A 26 -9.50 8.92 -4.70
CA ASP A 26 -8.68 9.33 -3.57
C ASP A 26 -8.31 8.13 -2.69
N TYR A 27 -7.05 8.10 -2.25
CA TYR A 27 -6.54 7.07 -1.36
C TYR A 27 -5.37 7.56 -0.50
N GLU A 28 -5.16 6.85 0.61
CA GLU A 28 -4.08 7.12 1.56
C GLU A 28 -2.95 6.09 1.39
N PRO A 29 -1.75 6.49 0.95
CA PRO A 29 -0.61 5.58 0.85
C PRO A 29 0.05 5.36 2.22
N LYS A 30 0.14 4.10 2.65
CA LYS A 30 1.00 3.62 3.75
C LYS A 30 2.21 2.92 3.18
N LEU A 31 3.24 3.71 2.89
CA LEU A 31 4.48 3.23 2.29
C LEU A 31 5.17 2.21 3.22
N ILE A 32 5.67 1.13 2.65
CA ILE A 32 6.47 0.12 3.35
C ILE A 32 7.83 0.06 2.68
N GLY A 33 8.88 0.28 3.46
CA GLY A 33 10.25 0.20 2.98
C GLY A 33 10.73 -1.24 2.82
N SER A 34 11.70 -1.45 1.93
CA SER A 34 12.38 -2.73 1.83
C SER A 34 13.23 -2.96 3.08
N ARG A 35 13.14 -4.16 3.69
CA ARG A 35 13.95 -4.59 4.84
C ARG A 35 13.80 -3.72 6.09
N THR A 36 12.71 -2.95 6.22
CA THR A 36 12.41 -2.15 7.43
C THR A 36 11.75 -2.96 8.54
N GLY A 37 11.28 -4.18 8.23
CA GLY A 37 10.55 -5.03 9.17
C GLY A 37 9.10 -4.59 9.41
N GLU A 38 8.60 -3.57 8.72
CA GLU A 38 7.23 -3.04 8.89
C GLU A 38 6.16 -4.10 8.61
N THR A 39 6.43 -5.04 7.71
CA THR A 39 5.53 -6.17 7.41
C THR A 39 5.44 -7.20 8.53
N GLN A 40 6.33 -7.13 9.53
CA GLN A 40 6.31 -8.03 10.70
C GLN A 40 5.58 -7.41 11.90
N ARG A 41 5.11 -6.16 11.78
CA ARG A 41 4.29 -5.55 12.83
C ARG A 41 2.87 -6.08 12.78
N GLU A 42 2.24 -6.18 13.93
CA GLU A 42 0.85 -6.62 14.08
C GLU A 42 -0.12 -5.83 13.19
N THR A 43 0.13 -4.53 13.01
CA THR A 43 -0.70 -3.67 12.15
C THR A 43 -0.72 -4.12 10.69
N PHE A 44 0.34 -4.75 10.19
CA PHE A 44 0.39 -5.28 8.84
C PHE A 44 -0.08 -6.73 8.78
N GLN A 45 0.34 -7.57 9.74
CA GLN A 45 -0.02 -9.00 9.80
C GLN A 45 -1.52 -9.24 10.04
N SER A 46 -2.20 -8.33 10.71
CA SER A 46 -3.67 -8.40 10.88
C SER A 46 -4.44 -8.11 9.58
N LEU A 47 -3.77 -7.52 8.58
CA LEU A 47 -4.36 -7.17 7.29
C LEU A 47 -4.03 -8.20 6.19
N ASN A 48 -2.84 -8.80 6.23
CA ASN A 48 -2.27 -9.60 5.13
C ASN A 48 -1.29 -10.67 5.64
#